data_AF-A0A842SR38-F1
#
_entry.id   AF-A0A842SR38-F1
#
_cell.length_a   1.000
_cell.length_b   1.000
_cell.length_c   1.000
_cell.angle_alpha   90.00
_cell.angle_beta   90.00
_cell.angle_gamma   90.00
#
_symmetry.space_group_name_H-M   'P 1'
#
loop_
_entity.id
_entity.type
_entity.pdbx_description
1 polymer ?
#
loop_
_entity_poly.entity_id
_entity_poly.type
_entity_poly.pdbx_seq_one_letter_code
_entity_poly.pdbx_strand_id
1 'polypeptide(L)'
;MGSMKILMVLFAALLVFGCLQPEGPANETPVENDTNESGETDETGIDLHGFCGWSTNGSCNESADCMVGGCSGQVCHSDSGEAPVTTCEWRDCYDADAYNVTCGCVQGECRWH
;
A
#
# COMPACT_ATOMS: atom_id res chain seq x y z
N MET A 1 5.91 -82.31 -5.97
CA MET A 1 4.97 -82.57 -7.08
C MET A 1 3.84 -81.54 -7.04
N GLY A 2 3.52 -80.96 -8.20
CA GLY A 2 2.40 -80.03 -8.46
C GLY A 2 2.66 -78.62 -7.92
N SER A 3 2.26 -77.51 -8.51
CA SER A 3 1.53 -77.08 -9.71
C SER A 3 1.60 -75.54 -9.56
N MET A 4 1.62 -74.63 -10.52
CA MET A 4 1.12 -74.54 -11.87
C MET A 4 1.72 -73.22 -12.38
N LYS A 5 2.32 -73.24 -13.56
CA LYS A 5 2.41 -72.02 -14.38
C LYS A 5 0.98 -71.62 -14.75
N ILE A 6 0.77 -70.34 -15.08
CA ILE A 6 -0.46 -69.76 -15.66
C ILE A 6 -1.43 -69.24 -14.59
N LEU A 7 -1.37 -67.93 -14.32
CA LEU A 7 -2.38 -67.01 -14.83
C LEU A 7 -1.97 -65.58 -14.46
N MET A 8 -1.06 -65.02 -15.26
CA MET A 8 -1.03 -63.58 -15.52
C MET A 8 -2.43 -63.19 -16.01
N VAL A 9 -3.29 -62.61 -15.18
CA VAL A 9 -4.41 -61.67 -15.47
C VAL A 9 -5.09 -61.45 -14.10
N LEU A 10 -5.44 -60.21 -13.73
CA LEU A 10 -6.04 -59.76 -12.44
C LEU A 10 -4.99 -59.53 -11.34
N PHE A 11 -4.43 -58.35 -11.13
CA PHE A 11 -5.11 -57.15 -10.70
C PHE A 11 -4.27 -55.92 -11.11
N ALA A 12 -4.36 -55.54 -12.37
CA ALA A 12 -4.02 -54.20 -12.82
C ALA A 12 -5.19 -53.27 -12.44
N ALA A 13 -5.25 -52.78 -11.19
CA ALA A 13 -6.32 -51.87 -10.75
C ALA A 13 -6.03 -51.13 -9.43
N LEU A 14 -4.82 -50.64 -9.19
CA LEU A 14 -4.52 -49.84 -7.97
C LEU A 14 -3.64 -48.61 -8.25
N LEU A 15 -3.87 -47.91 -9.37
CA LEU A 15 -3.17 -46.64 -9.70
C LEU A 15 -4.10 -45.54 -10.23
N VAL A 16 -5.37 -45.54 -9.82
CA VAL A 16 -6.29 -44.43 -10.08
C VAL A 16 -7.21 -44.34 -8.86
N PHE A 17 -7.52 -43.13 -8.40
CA PHE A 17 -8.26 -42.77 -7.17
C PHE A 17 -7.39 -42.50 -5.95
N GLY A 18 -6.88 -41.26 -5.85
CA GLY A 18 -6.24 -40.79 -4.62
C GLY A 18 -5.78 -39.32 -4.60
N CYS A 19 -6.11 -38.49 -5.59
CA CYS A 19 -5.98 -37.04 -5.48
C CYS A 19 -7.37 -36.40 -5.56
N LEU A 20 -8.28 -36.75 -4.64
CA LEU A 20 -9.47 -35.96 -4.39
C LEU A 20 -9.20 -35.19 -3.10
N GLN A 21 -8.53 -34.05 -3.24
CA GLN A 21 -8.45 -33.09 -2.14
C GLN A 21 -9.86 -32.53 -1.94
N PRO A 22 -10.46 -32.65 -0.75
CA PRO A 22 -11.74 -32.05 -0.47
C PRO A 22 -11.62 -30.54 -0.60
N GLU A 23 -12.51 -29.96 -1.41
CA GLU A 23 -12.83 -28.54 -1.49
C GLU A 23 -13.08 -28.06 -0.05
N GLY A 24 -12.12 -27.34 0.52
CA GLY A 24 -12.30 -26.70 1.82
C GLY A 24 -13.49 -25.73 1.74
N PRO A 25 -14.23 -25.53 2.83
CA PRO A 25 -15.32 -24.56 2.84
C PRO A 25 -14.75 -23.18 2.49
N ALA A 26 -15.42 -22.49 1.56
CA ALA A 26 -15.24 -21.06 1.37
C ALA A 26 -15.47 -20.40 2.73
N ASN A 27 -14.37 -20.06 3.40
CA ASN A 27 -14.41 -19.15 4.51
C ASN A 27 -14.66 -17.77 3.90
N GLU A 28 -15.93 -17.48 3.66
CA GLU A 28 -16.43 -16.13 3.69
C GLU A 28 -16.14 -15.58 5.08
N THR A 29 -14.92 -15.08 5.27
CA THR A 29 -14.70 -14.12 6.34
C THR A 29 -15.77 -13.04 6.15
N PRO A 30 -16.57 -12.74 7.18
CA PRO A 30 -17.31 -11.49 7.20
C PRO A 30 -16.29 -10.42 6.82
N VAL A 31 -16.63 -9.58 5.85
CA VAL A 31 -15.92 -8.34 5.62
C VAL A 31 -15.93 -7.63 6.96
N GLU A 32 -14.84 -7.77 7.71
CA GLU A 32 -14.55 -6.86 8.79
C GLU A 32 -14.52 -5.52 8.09
N ASN A 33 -15.46 -4.65 8.47
CA ASN A 33 -15.37 -3.26 8.11
C ASN A 33 -14.03 -2.80 8.65
N ASP A 34 -13.04 -2.82 7.79
CA ASP A 34 -11.85 -2.03 7.92
C ASP A 34 -12.33 -0.57 7.87
N THR A 35 -12.80 -0.06 9.00
CA THR A 35 -12.28 1.23 9.46
C THR A 35 -10.77 1.05 9.64
N ASN A 36 -10.07 0.87 8.52
CA ASN A 36 -8.70 1.28 8.35
C ASN A 36 -8.77 2.80 8.18
N GLU A 37 -9.20 3.43 9.26
CA GLU A 37 -8.82 4.78 9.61
C GLU A 37 -7.36 4.65 10.07
N SER A 38 -6.46 4.33 9.13
CA SER A 38 -5.07 4.71 9.28
C SER A 38 -5.04 6.23 9.12
N GLY A 39 -5.60 6.93 10.12
CA GLY A 39 -5.05 8.20 10.53
C GLY A 39 -3.63 7.90 10.93
N GLU A 40 -2.72 8.00 9.97
CA GLU A 40 -1.30 8.05 10.22
C GLU A 40 -1.11 9.33 11.02
N THR A 41 -1.21 9.23 12.34
CA THR A 41 -0.82 10.31 13.23
C THR A 41 0.67 10.46 13.01
N ASP A 42 1.04 11.48 12.26
CA ASP A 42 2.43 11.85 12.12
C ASP A 42 3.00 12.08 13.53
N GLU A 43 4.31 11.85 13.71
CA GLU A 43 5.02 12.03 14.98
C GLU A 43 4.88 13.46 15.58
N THR A 44 4.30 14.36 14.80
CA THR A 44 3.93 15.75 15.13
C THR A 44 2.51 15.91 15.70
N GLY A 45 1.70 14.85 15.73
CA GLY A 45 0.33 14.85 16.27
C GLY A 45 -0.69 15.54 15.36
N ILE A 46 -0.41 15.62 14.05
CA ILE A 46 -1.25 16.28 13.06
C ILE A 46 -2.12 15.24 12.36
N ASP A 47 -3.41 15.54 12.31
CA ASP A 47 -4.41 14.72 11.65
C ASP A 47 -4.45 15.05 10.16
N LEU A 48 -3.63 14.34 9.37
CA LEU A 48 -3.62 14.43 7.91
C LEU A 48 -4.70 13.54 7.27
N HIS A 49 -5.71 13.11 8.02
CA HIS A 49 -6.66 12.10 7.55
C HIS A 49 -7.34 12.52 6.23
N GLY A 50 -7.09 11.72 5.20
CA GLY A 50 -7.61 11.92 3.85
C GLY A 50 -6.81 12.88 2.97
N PHE A 51 -5.85 13.65 3.49
CA PHE A 51 -4.89 14.38 2.68
C PHE A 51 -3.88 13.39 2.10
N CYS A 52 -3.58 13.50 0.81
CA CYS A 52 -2.76 12.51 0.09
C CYS A 52 -1.54 13.11 -0.60
N GLY A 53 -1.18 14.36 -0.26
CA GLY A 53 0.10 14.93 -0.63
C GLY A 53 1.26 14.20 0.06
N TRP A 54 2.45 14.32 -0.50
CA TRP A 54 3.66 13.68 0.03
C TRP A 54 4.82 14.68 0.08
N SER A 55 5.85 14.35 0.84
CA SER A 55 6.99 15.22 1.08
C SER A 55 8.28 14.59 0.56
N THR A 56 9.19 15.39 0.01
CA THR A 56 10.54 14.90 -0.35
C THR A 56 11.47 14.82 0.85
N ASN A 57 11.05 15.37 2.00
CA ASN A 57 11.85 15.52 3.21
C ASN A 57 13.16 16.28 2.97
N GLY A 58 13.15 17.22 2.03
CA GLY A 58 14.31 18.07 1.77
C GLY A 58 14.68 18.89 3.01
N SER A 59 15.98 19.11 3.24
CA SER A 59 16.45 19.86 4.41
C SER A 59 15.97 21.31 4.39
N CYS A 60 15.68 21.83 5.58
CA CYS A 60 15.26 23.21 5.81
C CYS A 60 15.72 23.72 7.17
N ASN A 61 15.78 25.04 7.32
CA ASN A 61 15.96 25.71 8.61
C ASN A 61 14.67 26.41 9.05
N GLU A 62 13.91 26.96 8.11
CA GLU A 62 12.64 27.64 8.34
C GLU A 62 11.57 27.24 7.31
N SER A 63 10.30 27.45 7.62
CA SER A 63 9.20 27.06 6.71
C SER A 63 9.25 27.78 5.36
N ALA A 64 9.91 28.94 5.28
CA ALA A 64 10.12 29.65 4.02
C ALA A 64 11.10 28.94 3.07
N ASP A 65 11.93 28.03 3.59
CA ASP A 65 12.80 27.16 2.77
C ASP A 65 12.02 26.03 2.08
N CYS A 66 10.72 25.89 2.37
CA CYS A 66 9.86 24.85 1.85
C CYS A 66 8.84 25.41 0.87
N MET A 67 8.61 24.68 -0.22
CA MET A 67 7.66 25.06 -1.26
C MET A 67 6.71 23.91 -1.58
N VAL A 68 5.47 24.30 -1.90
CA VAL A 68 4.50 23.41 -2.53
C VAL A 68 4.83 23.33 -4.02
N GLY A 69 5.04 22.11 -4.50
CA GLY A 69 5.37 21.80 -5.88
C GLY A 69 4.62 20.59 -6.39
N GLY A 70 5.11 20.04 -7.50
CA GLY A 70 4.37 19.08 -8.31
C GLY A 70 3.30 19.78 -9.14
N CYS A 71 2.90 19.16 -10.24
CA CYS A 71 2.00 19.80 -11.21
C CYS A 71 0.59 20.08 -10.63
N SER A 72 0.19 19.33 -9.60
CA SER A 72 -1.11 19.46 -8.93
C SER A 72 -0.97 19.99 -7.50
N GLY A 73 0.19 20.53 -7.11
CA GLY A 73 0.42 21.02 -5.75
C GLY A 73 0.53 19.91 -4.69
N GLN A 74 0.83 18.68 -5.09
CA GLN A 74 0.79 17.52 -4.21
C GLN A 74 2.09 17.25 -3.43
N VAL A 75 3.16 18.01 -3.70
CA VAL A 75 4.49 17.73 -3.14
C VAL A 75 4.97 18.87 -2.25
N CYS A 76 5.37 18.58 -1.02
CA CYS A 76 6.13 19.51 -0.19
C CYS A 76 7.63 19.23 -0.34
N HIS A 77 8.42 20.21 -0.76
CA HIS A 77 9.84 20.04 -1.00
C HIS A 77 10.67 21.26 -0.57
N SER A 78 11.98 21.07 -0.42
CA SER A 78 12.92 22.18 -0.16
C SER A 78 13.15 23.02 -1.42
N ASP A 79 13.23 24.34 -1.27
CA ASP A 79 13.56 25.31 -2.33
C ASP A 79 14.99 25.14 -2.86
N SER A 80 15.87 24.55 -2.06
CA SER A 80 17.27 24.33 -2.45
C SER A 80 17.50 23.23 -3.50
N GLY A 81 16.45 22.47 -3.85
CA GLY A 81 16.52 21.29 -4.73
C GLY A 81 15.92 21.49 -6.11
N GLU A 82 15.96 20.42 -6.91
CA GLU A 82 15.21 20.35 -8.16
C GLU A 82 13.70 20.25 -7.87
N ALA A 83 12.91 20.97 -8.65
CA ALA A 83 11.45 20.88 -8.54
C ALA A 83 10.99 19.44 -8.84
N PRO A 84 10.10 18.86 -8.00
CA PRO A 84 9.64 17.50 -8.18
C PRO A 84 8.82 17.36 -9.47
N VAL A 85 9.23 16.44 -10.33
CA VAL A 85 8.51 16.11 -11.57
C VAL A 85 7.44 15.08 -11.27
N THR A 86 6.17 15.49 -11.37
CA THR A 86 5.01 14.62 -11.18
C THR A 86 4.15 14.59 -12.45
N THR A 87 3.20 13.66 -12.51
CA THR A 87 2.09 13.78 -13.45
C THR A 87 1.20 14.96 -13.05
N CYS A 88 0.46 15.49 -14.04
CA CYS A 88 -0.50 16.59 -13.87
C CYS A 88 -1.93 16.08 -13.59
N GLU A 89 -2.04 14.93 -12.94
CA GLU A 89 -3.34 14.38 -12.56
C GLU A 89 -3.80 15.03 -11.25
N TRP A 90 -5.02 15.53 -11.26
CA TRP A 90 -5.64 16.12 -10.07
C TRP A 90 -6.36 15.05 -9.24
N ARG A 91 -6.27 15.18 -7.92
CA ARG A 91 -7.07 14.44 -6.93
C ARG A 91 -7.52 15.43 -5.87
N ASP A 92 -8.75 15.31 -5.39
CA ASP A 92 -9.29 16.26 -4.41
C ASP A 92 -8.48 16.27 -3.10
N CYS A 93 -7.86 15.14 -2.75
CA CYS A 93 -6.96 15.03 -1.59
C CYS A 93 -5.61 15.76 -1.73
N TYR A 94 -5.36 16.45 -2.85
CA TYR A 94 -4.21 17.36 -3.02
C TYR A 94 -4.51 18.79 -2.62
N ASP A 95 -5.77 19.13 -2.38
CA ASP A 95 -6.17 20.48 -1.95
C ASP A 95 -5.77 20.70 -0.49
N ALA A 96 -4.58 21.27 -0.28
CA ALA A 96 -4.05 21.54 1.06
C ALA A 96 -4.98 22.43 1.90
N ASP A 97 -5.66 23.39 1.27
CA ASP A 97 -6.58 24.31 1.95
C ASP A 97 -7.83 23.56 2.45
N ALA A 98 -8.35 22.61 1.67
CA ALA A 98 -9.52 21.80 2.05
C ALA A 98 -9.25 20.90 3.28
N TYR A 99 -8.00 20.50 3.48
CA TYR A 99 -7.57 19.68 4.62
C TYR A 99 -6.90 20.48 5.74
N ASN A 100 -6.77 21.81 5.60
CA ASN A 100 -6.08 22.68 6.55
C ASN A 100 -4.64 22.19 6.87
N VAL A 101 -3.93 21.78 5.82
CA VAL A 101 -2.53 21.33 5.90
C VAL A 101 -1.62 22.33 5.18
N THR A 102 -0.38 22.42 5.62
CA THR A 102 0.60 23.36 5.10
C THR A 102 1.96 22.71 4.88
N CYS A 103 2.69 23.16 3.87
CA CYS A 103 4.07 22.74 3.65
C CYS A 103 5.01 23.64 4.45
N GLY A 104 5.83 23.04 5.32
CA GLY A 104 6.77 23.81 6.14
C GLY A 104 7.87 22.96 6.74
N CYS A 105 8.72 23.59 7.55
CA CYS A 105 9.90 22.94 8.10
C CYS A 105 9.60 22.28 9.45
N VAL A 106 9.60 20.95 9.45
CA VAL A 106 9.30 20.12 10.62
C VAL A 106 10.51 19.26 10.92
N GLN A 107 11.09 19.44 12.10
CA GLN A 107 12.30 18.73 12.54
C GLN A 107 13.50 18.84 11.55
N GLY A 108 13.59 19.94 10.80
CA GLY A 108 14.66 20.19 9.83
C GLY A 108 14.39 19.60 8.44
N GLU A 109 13.20 19.08 8.20
CA GLU A 109 12.75 18.55 6.91
C GLU A 109 11.47 19.24 6.43
N CYS A 110 11.36 19.50 5.13
CA CYS A 110 10.13 20.01 4.53
C CYS A 110 9.08 18.91 4.52
N ARG A 111 8.00 19.11 5.29
CA ARG A 111 6.90 18.16 5.45
C ARG A 111 5.54 18.87 5.41
N TRP A 112 4.53 18.12 5.00
CA TRP A 112 3.14 18.45 5.25
C TRP A 112 2.82 18.30 6.74
N HIS A 113 2.16 19.31 7.31
CA HIS A 113 1.81 19.43 8.73
C HIS A 113 0.67 20.45 8.87
#